data_AF-F9MMS5-F1
#
_entry.id   AF-F9MMS5-F1
#
_cell.length_a   1.000
_cell.length_b   1.000
_cell.length_c   1.000
_cell.angle_alpha   90.00
_cell.angle_beta   90.00
_cell.angle_gamma   90.00
#
_symmetry.space_group_name_H-M   'P 1'
#
loop_
_entity.id
_entity.type
_entity.pdbx_description
1 polymer ?
#
loop_
_entity_poly.entity_id
_entity_poly.type
_entity_poly.pdbx_seq_one_letter_code
_entity_poly.pdbx_strand_id
1 'polypeptide(L)'
;MKIITEEMCFRQRLCEYAIKHGITRAARRYYTNKWFVYWQLKKYDGTVRSLVLKSRRPHSNSKDHKKEELDLIQGMLKRNGVYGLVKVYVKCRAKGYKRSFTR
;
A
#
# COMPACT_ATOMS: atom_id res chain seq x y z
N MET A 1 4.95 -10.83 -9.85
CA MET A 1 5.66 -9.97 -10.82
C MET A 1 6.99 -10.61 -11.16
N LYS A 2 7.23 -10.99 -12.43
CA LYS A 2 8.49 -11.62 -12.88
C LYS A 2 9.46 -10.63 -13.55
N ILE A 3 9.04 -9.38 -13.78
CA ILE A 3 9.83 -8.39 -14.51
C ILE A 3 10.66 -7.59 -13.49
N ILE A 4 11.98 -7.61 -13.67
CA ILE A 4 12.93 -6.77 -12.94
C ILE A 4 13.07 -5.47 -13.74
N THR A 5 12.90 -4.33 -13.08
CA THR A 5 13.07 -3.02 -13.74
C THR A 5 14.51 -2.54 -13.63
N GLU A 6 14.96 -1.74 -14.60
CA GLU A 6 16.32 -1.17 -14.61
C GLU A 6 16.61 -0.34 -13.34
N GLU A 7 15.60 0.35 -12.81
CA GLU A 7 15.73 1.12 -11.58
C GLU A 7 16.05 0.23 -10.36
N MET A 8 15.49 -0.99 -10.31
CA MET A 8 15.81 -1.95 -9.25
C MET A 8 17.26 -2.44 -9.37
N CYS A 9 17.71 -2.75 -10.59
CA CYS A 9 19.11 -3.13 -10.87
C CYS A 9 20.07 -1.98 -10.54
N PHE A 10 19.69 -0.73 -10.80
CA PHE A 10 20.47 0.44 -10.41
C PHE A 10 20.61 0.54 -8.88
N ARG A 11 19.50 0.42 -8.13
CA ARG A 11 19.53 0.48 -6.66
C ARG A 11 20.34 -0.68 -6.07
N GLN A 12 20.28 -1.87 -6.68
CA GLN A 12 21.08 -3.01 -6.26
C GLN A 12 22.58 -2.71 -6.41
N ARG A 13 23.01 -2.28 -7.60
CA ARG A 13 24.41 -1.86 -7.86
C ARG A 13 24.87 -0.74 -6.93
N LEU A 14 23.99 0.19 -6.61
CA LEU A 14 24.23 1.27 -5.65
C LEU A 14 24.48 0.72 -4.23
N CYS A 15 23.63 -0.21 -3.76
CA CYS A 15 23.77 -0.85 -2.46
C CYS A 15 25.02 -1.73 -2.37
N GLU A 16 25.29 -2.59 -3.35
CA GLU A 16 26.48 -3.45 -3.40
C GLU A 16 27.77 -2.62 -3.38
N TYR A 17 27.80 -1.54 -4.16
CA TYR A 17 28.94 -0.63 -4.16
C TYR A 17 29.09 0.11 -2.82
N ALA A 18 27.99 0.52 -2.19
CA ALA A 18 28.02 1.18 -0.89
C ALA A 18 28.50 0.25 0.23
N ILE A 19 28.15 -1.04 0.18
CA ILE A 19 28.66 -2.06 1.11
C ILE A 19 30.18 -2.23 0.93
N LYS A 20 30.66 -2.29 -0.32
CA LYS A 20 32.08 -2.52 -0.62
C LYS A 20 32.98 -1.31 -0.36
N HIS A 21 32.52 -0.10 -0.67
CA HIS A 21 33.37 1.10 -0.71
C HIS A 21 32.91 2.23 0.23
N GLY A 22 31.80 2.03 0.93
CA GLY A 22 31.21 3.02 1.81
C GLY A 22 30.24 3.98 1.11
N ILE A 23 29.34 4.54 1.92
CA ILE A 23 28.19 5.35 1.49
C ILE A 23 28.60 6.65 0.81
N THR A 24 29.66 7.31 1.30
CA THR A 24 30.11 8.60 0.76
C THR A 24 30.67 8.47 -0.65
N ARG A 25 31.38 7.38 -0.94
CA ARG A 25 31.88 7.06 -2.28
C ARG A 25 30.75 6.64 -3.21
N ALA A 26 29.77 5.89 -2.72
CA ALA A 26 28.59 5.50 -3.51
C ALA A 26 27.76 6.71 -3.95
N ALA A 27 27.46 7.61 -3.01
CA ALA A 27 26.74 8.85 -3.27
C ALA A 27 27.43 9.70 -4.35
N ARG A 28 28.76 9.86 -4.26
CA ARG A 28 29.55 10.57 -5.28
C ARG A 28 29.55 9.87 -6.64
N ARG A 29 29.78 8.55 -6.67
CA ARG A 29 29.87 7.77 -7.93
C ARG A 29 28.57 7.80 -8.73
N TYR A 30 27.44 7.68 -8.05
CA TYR A 30 26.12 7.58 -8.67
C TYR A 30 25.36 8.91 -8.68
N TYR A 31 26.00 10.02 -8.28
CA TYR A 31 25.38 11.34 -8.20
C TYR A 31 24.05 11.34 -7.42
N THR A 32 24.06 10.71 -6.24
CA THR A 32 22.89 10.59 -5.37
C THR A 32 23.14 11.18 -3.99
N ASN A 33 22.06 11.50 -3.29
CA ASN A 33 22.13 11.99 -1.92
C ASN A 33 22.54 10.87 -0.96
N LYS A 34 23.42 11.14 0.02
CA LYS A 34 23.82 10.15 1.04
C LYS A 34 22.62 9.53 1.76
N TRP A 35 21.63 10.36 2.12
CA TRP A 35 20.39 9.92 2.75
C TRP A 35 19.60 8.90 1.92
N PHE A 36 19.61 9.05 0.59
CA PHE A 36 18.99 8.09 -0.32
C PHE A 36 19.71 6.74 -0.21
N VAL A 37 21.05 6.72 -0.24
CA VAL A 37 21.85 5.50 -0.09
C VAL A 37 21.59 4.82 1.27
N TYR A 38 21.57 5.58 2.37
CA TYR A 38 21.21 5.05 3.69
C TYR A 38 19.83 4.37 3.69
N TRP A 39 18.83 5.04 3.11
CA TRP A 39 17.47 4.50 3.02
C TRP A 39 17.37 3.27 2.13
N GLN A 40 18.13 3.19 1.05
CA GLN A 40 18.18 1.99 0.21
C GLN A 40 18.85 0.83 0.95
N LEU A 41 19.98 1.08 1.62
CA LEU A 41 20.66 0.06 2.43
C LEU A 41 19.77 -0.48 3.55
N LYS A 42 18.99 0.38 4.22
CA LYS A 42 18.02 -0.07 5.25
C LYS A 42 16.97 -1.04 4.70
N LYS A 43 16.64 -0.94 3.40
CA LYS A 43 15.68 -1.85 2.75
C LYS A 43 16.35 -3.07 2.11
N TYR A 44 17.67 -3.07 1.97
CA TYR A 44 18.38 -4.06 1.17
C TYR A 44 18.63 -5.33 1.98
N ASP A 45 18.06 -6.45 1.53
CA ASP A 45 18.24 -7.78 2.13
C ASP A 45 19.22 -8.66 1.33
N GLY A 46 19.89 -8.08 0.31
CA GLY A 46 20.72 -8.81 -0.64
C GLY A 46 19.97 -9.23 -1.91
N THR A 47 18.66 -9.03 -1.98
CA THR A 47 17.85 -9.33 -3.17
C THR A 47 17.40 -8.08 -3.89
N VAL A 48 17.27 -8.18 -5.22
CA VAL A 48 16.76 -7.08 -6.07
C VAL A 48 15.32 -6.69 -5.69
N ARG A 49 14.55 -7.66 -5.20
CA ARG A 49 13.12 -7.49 -4.87
C ARG A 49 12.86 -6.62 -3.65
N SER A 50 13.81 -6.51 -2.74
CA SER A 50 13.62 -5.66 -1.56
C SER A 50 13.64 -4.15 -1.91
N LEU A 51 14.26 -3.81 -3.04
CA LEU A 51 14.41 -2.44 -3.55
C LEU A 51 13.25 -1.99 -4.45
N VAL A 52 12.18 -2.77 -4.53
CA VAL A 52 10.97 -2.46 -5.31
C VAL A 52 10.32 -1.17 -4.83
N LEU A 53 9.87 -0.35 -5.80
CA LEU A 53 8.99 0.78 -5.52
C LEU A 53 7.64 0.26 -5.03
N LYS A 54 7.34 0.51 -3.75
CA LYS A 54 6.01 0.30 -3.20
C LYS A 54 5.06 1.39 -3.73
N SER A 55 3.77 1.05 -3.77
CA SER A 55 2.72 2.03 -4.09
C SER A 55 2.84 3.25 -3.19
N ARG A 56 2.70 4.44 -3.77
CA ARG A 56 2.62 5.71 -3.04
C ARG A 56 1.17 6.10 -2.70
N ARG A 57 0.19 5.33 -3.16
CA ARG A 57 -1.22 5.60 -2.89
C ARG A 57 -1.53 5.28 -1.42
N PRO A 58 -2.37 6.10 -0.76
CA PRO A 58 -2.84 5.76 0.58
C PRO A 58 -3.53 4.40 0.53
N HIS A 59 -3.23 3.57 1.53
CA HIS A 59 -3.80 2.22 1.62
C HIS A 59 -5.25 2.21 2.10
N SER A 60 -5.66 3.24 2.82
CA SER A 60 -7.01 3.38 3.36
C SER A 60 -7.36 4.84 3.59
N ASN A 61 -8.66 5.09 3.65
CA ASN A 61 -9.26 6.34 4.09
C ASN A 61 -10.01 6.11 5.42
N SER A 62 -10.01 7.10 6.30
CA SER A 62 -10.77 7.04 7.57
C SER A 62 -12.27 6.87 7.35
N LYS A 63 -12.77 7.29 6.19
CA LYS A 63 -14.15 7.11 5.76
C LYS A 63 -14.41 5.80 5.04
N ASP A 64 -13.43 4.90 4.87
CA ASP A 64 -13.67 3.60 4.23
C ASP A 64 -14.49 2.68 5.12
N HIS A 65 -15.38 1.89 4.52
CA HIS A 65 -16.17 0.89 5.25
C HIS A 65 -15.27 -0.18 5.85
N LYS A 66 -15.57 -0.57 7.09
CA LYS A 66 -14.94 -1.75 7.70
C LYS A 66 -15.47 -3.01 7.04
N LYS A 67 -14.69 -4.09 7.09
CA LYS A 67 -15.08 -5.38 6.55
C LYS A 67 -16.43 -5.87 7.13
N GLU A 68 -16.61 -5.73 8.44
CA GLU A 68 -17.86 -6.07 9.14
C GLU A 68 -19.08 -5.31 8.61
N GLU A 69 -18.90 -4.02 8.29
CA GLU A 69 -19.96 -3.19 7.73
C GLU A 69 -20.34 -3.66 6.32
N LEU A 70 -19.35 -4.01 5.50
CA LEU A 70 -19.57 -4.55 4.15
C LEU A 70 -20.27 -5.92 4.21
N ASP A 71 -19.85 -6.80 5.12
CA ASP A 71 -20.45 -8.12 5.31
C ASP A 71 -21.93 -7.99 5.73
N LEU A 72 -22.25 -7.04 6.62
CA LEU A 72 -23.63 -6.73 7.01
C LEU A 72 -24.45 -6.24 5.81
N ILE A 73 -23.92 -5.30 5.03
CA ILE A 73 -24.59 -4.75 3.85
C ILE A 73 -24.84 -5.85 2.82
N GLN A 74 -23.82 -6.67 2.52
CA GLN A 74 -23.93 -7.78 1.57
C GLN A 74 -24.97 -8.82 2.02
N GLY A 75 -24.98 -9.19 3.30
CA GLY A 75 -25.98 -10.10 3.86
C GLY A 75 -27.41 -9.52 3.88
N MET A 76 -27.57 -8.20 3.91
CA MET A 76 -28.88 -7.54 3.80
C MET A 76 -29.34 -7.42 2.35
N LEU A 77 -28.44 -7.09 1.43
CA LEU A 77 -28.72 -7.10 0.00
C LEU A 77 -29.18 -8.47 -0.47
N LYS A 78 -28.52 -9.54 -0.01
CA LYS A 78 -28.91 -10.91 -0.37
C LYS A 78 -30.33 -11.30 0.06
N ARG A 79 -30.79 -10.81 1.22
CA ARG A 79 -32.11 -11.13 1.78
C ARG A 79 -33.22 -10.19 1.33
N ASN A 80 -32.91 -8.91 1.22
CA ASN A 80 -33.91 -7.84 1.08
C ASN A 80 -33.73 -7.03 -0.21
N GLY A 81 -32.83 -7.44 -1.11
CA GLY A 81 -32.51 -6.70 -2.34
C GLY A 81 -33.72 -6.46 -3.25
N VAL A 82 -34.71 -7.36 -3.23
CA VAL A 82 -35.97 -7.24 -3.99
C VAL A 82 -36.76 -5.99 -3.59
N TYR A 83 -36.66 -5.56 -2.33
CA TYR A 83 -37.41 -4.41 -1.79
C TYR A 83 -36.68 -3.06 -1.96
N GLY A 84 -35.52 -3.05 -2.61
CA GLY A 84 -34.73 -1.85 -2.89
C GLY A 84 -33.75 -1.42 -1.79
N LEU A 85 -32.83 -0.52 -2.15
CA LEU A 85 -31.70 -0.10 -1.32
C LEU A 85 -32.12 0.63 -0.02
N VAL A 86 -33.21 1.38 -0.04
CA VAL A 86 -33.72 2.09 1.14
C VAL A 86 -34.10 1.09 2.23
N LYS A 87 -34.79 0.01 1.86
CA LYS A 87 -35.19 -1.04 2.80
C LYS A 87 -33.98 -1.75 3.41
N VAL A 88 -32.97 -2.01 2.57
CA VAL A 88 -31.69 -2.60 2.99
C VAL A 88 -31.00 -1.70 4.01
N TYR A 89 -30.91 -0.39 3.76
CA TYR A 89 -30.31 0.56 4.70
C TYR A 89 -31.05 0.62 6.04
N VAL A 90 -32.37 0.71 6.04
CA VAL A 90 -33.18 0.70 7.28
C VAL A 90 -32.92 -0.58 8.10
N LYS A 91 -32.80 -1.73 7.43
CA LYS A 91 -32.48 -3.01 8.09
C LYS A 91 -31.05 -3.07 8.59
N CYS A 92 -30.08 -2.48 7.89
CA CYS A 92 -28.71 -2.31 8.38
C CYS A 92 -28.67 -1.42 9.63
N ARG A 93 -29.39 -0.27 9.62
CA ARG A 93 -29.51 0.65 10.76
C ARG A 93 -30.07 -0.06 11.99
N ALA A 94 -31.13 -0.85 11.82
CA ALA A 94 -31.74 -1.64 12.89
C ALA A 94 -30.76 -2.67 13.52
N LYS A 95 -29.74 -3.11 12.77
CA LYS A 95 -28.67 -4.01 13.26
C LYS A 95 -27.42 -3.28 13.76
N GLY A 96 -27.49 -1.96 13.98
CA GLY A 96 -26.40 -1.19 14.55
C GLY A 96 -25.43 -0.57 13.54
N TYR A 97 -25.77 -0.55 12.24
CA TYR A 97 -25.00 0.23 11.27
C TYR A 97 -25.13 1.73 11.58
N LYS A 98 -24.01 2.43 11.80
CA LYS A 98 -24.03 3.82 12.31
C LYS A 98 -23.86 4.89 11.24
N ARG A 99 -23.35 4.54 10.05
CA ARG A 99 -23.01 5.55 9.04
C ARG A 99 -24.25 6.21 8.43
N SER A 100 -24.11 7.49 8.13
CA SER A 100 -25.09 8.30 7.40
C SER A 100 -24.88 8.20 5.90
N PHE A 101 -25.96 8.43 5.15
CA PHE A 101 -25.92 8.60 3.70
C PHE A 101 -25.43 10.01 3.29
N THR A 102 -25.67 10.99 4.15
CA THR A 102 -25.25 12.39 3.97
C THR A 102 -23.77 12.57 4.32
N ARG A 103 -23.11 13.44 3.53
CA ARG A 103 -21.67 13.74 3.62
C ARG A 103 -21.34 14.79 4.68
#